data_AF-A0A2D4Q335-F1
#
_entry.id   AF-A0A2D4Q335-F1
#
_cell.length_a   1.000
_cell.length_b   1.000
_cell.length_c   1.000
_cell.angle_alpha   90.00
_cell.angle_beta   90.00
_cell.angle_gamma   90.00
#
_symmetry.space_group_name_H-M   'P 1'
#
loop_
_entity.id
_entity.type
_entity.pdbx_description
1 polymer ?
#
loop_
_entity_poly.entity_id
_entity_poly.type
_entity_poly.pdbx_seq_one_letter_code
_entity_poly.pdbx_strand_id
1 'polypeptide(L)'
;DSQVFPSDLHIPHFSIESGPSASQVLVMGPDDYIVAVVSSLNRPFGSGIMTSSGILLNSQMLDFSWMNETEDHSSSSLRNFIQPGKRPLSFLLPTIVRPSEGMCGTYLCLGASG
;
A
#
# COMPACT_ATOMS: atom_id res chain seq x y z
N ASP A 1 44.79 6.43 25.57
CA ASP A 1 43.66 6.98 24.78
C ASP A 1 42.88 5.89 24.06
N SER A 2 42.12 5.09 24.81
CA SER A 2 41.32 3.98 24.26
C SER A 2 40.18 3.61 25.21
N GLN A 3 39.22 4.53 25.41
CA GLN A 3 37.97 4.24 26.10
C GLN A 3 36.84 4.61 25.13
N VAL A 4 36.25 3.59 24.51
CA VAL A 4 35.00 3.72 23.76
C VAL A 4 33.88 3.55 24.78
N PHE A 5 33.06 4.59 24.94
CA PHE A 5 31.88 4.54 25.80
C PHE A 5 30.90 3.49 25.25
N PRO A 6 30.25 2.68 26.12
CA PRO A 6 29.26 1.73 25.67
C PRO A 6 28.10 2.49 25.04
N SER A 7 27.76 2.12 23.81
CA SER A 7 26.62 2.69 23.08
C SER A 7 25.32 2.10 23.60
N ASP A 8 24.97 2.38 24.86
CA ASP A 8 23.61 2.20 25.39
C ASP A 8 22.74 3.40 24.99
N LEU A 9 22.85 3.82 23.72
CA LEU A 9 21.83 4.66 23.12
C LEU A 9 20.67 3.72 22.82
N HIS A 10 19.67 3.71 23.69
CA HIS A 10 18.38 3.10 23.42
C HIS A 10 17.78 3.83 22.21
N ILE A 11 18.15 3.37 21.01
CA ILE A 11 17.44 3.73 19.79
C ILE A 11 16.04 3.15 20.03
N PRO A 12 14.99 3.99 20.12
CA PRO A 12 13.64 3.46 20.21
C PRO A 12 13.45 2.49 19.04
N HIS A 13 13.21 1.22 19.35
CA HIS A 13 12.85 0.24 18.34
C HIS A 13 11.45 0.62 17.85
N PHE A 14 11.41 1.48 16.85
CA PHE A 14 10.21 1.70 16.08
C PHE A 14 9.93 0.39 15.35
N SER A 15 9.04 -0.42 15.92
CA SER A 15 8.43 -1.52 15.20
C SER A 15 7.69 -0.90 14.03
N ILE A 16 8.29 -0.96 12.83
CA ILE A 16 7.58 -0.64 11.59
C ILE A 16 6.38 -1.57 11.57
N GLU A 17 5.19 -0.98 11.56
CA GLU A 17 3.95 -1.72 11.45
C GLU A 17 4.06 -2.64 10.21
N SER A 18 3.98 -3.95 10.41
CA SER A 18 4.27 -4.95 9.37
C SER A 18 3.12 -5.10 8.36
N GLY A 19 2.07 -4.27 8.53
CA GLY A 19 0.87 -4.27 7.73
C GLY A 19 1.06 -3.66 6.34
N PRO A 20 0.05 -3.81 5.47
CA PRO A 20 0.03 -3.17 4.17
C PRO A 20 0.03 -1.65 4.33
N SER A 21 0.83 -0.95 3.52
CA SER A 21 0.96 0.51 3.55
C SER A 21 0.70 1.10 2.18
N ALA A 22 -0.04 2.21 2.12
CA ALA A 22 -0.38 2.90 0.90
C ALA A 22 -0.16 4.41 1.02
N SER A 23 -0.08 5.07 -0.13
CA SER A 23 -0.06 6.52 -0.27
C SER A 23 -1.16 6.95 -1.22
N GLN A 24 -1.67 8.16 -1.03
CA GLN A 24 -2.78 8.67 -1.82
C GLN A 24 -2.52 10.07 -2.33
N VAL A 25 -3.00 10.33 -3.54
CA VAL A 25 -3.03 11.64 -4.18
C VAL A 25 -4.45 11.86 -4.69
N LEU A 26 -5.10 12.90 -4.18
CA LEU A 26 -6.49 13.23 -4.46
C LEU A 26 -6.54 14.66 -5.02
N VAL A 27 -7.09 14.81 -6.22
CA VAL A 27 -7.13 16.09 -6.93
C VAL A 27 -8.55 16.39 -7.38
N MET A 28 -9.00 17.61 -7.11
CA MET A 28 -10.27 18.16 -7.60
C MET A 28 -9.97 19.48 -8.29
N GLY A 29 -10.12 19.49 -9.62
CA GLY A 29 -9.87 20.66 -10.46
C GLY A 29 -11.09 21.60 -10.54
N PRO A 30 -10.87 22.86 -10.96
CA PRO A 30 -11.96 23.82 -11.20
C PRO A 30 -12.80 23.50 -12.46
N ASP A 31 -12.36 22.52 -13.24
CA ASP A 31 -12.93 22.02 -14.49
C ASP A 31 -13.76 20.74 -14.30
N ASP A 32 -14.18 20.46 -13.06
CA ASP A 32 -14.94 19.27 -12.65
C ASP A 32 -14.23 17.92 -12.89
N TYR A 33 -12.92 17.92 -13.20
CA TYR A 33 -12.13 16.70 -13.19
C TYR A 33 -11.69 16.35 -11.77
N ILE A 34 -12.01 15.12 -11.37
CA ILE A 34 -11.66 14.57 -10.06
C ILE A 34 -10.84 13.31 -10.29
N VAL A 35 -9.65 13.27 -9.69
CA VAL A 35 -8.71 12.15 -9.80
C VAL A 35 -8.36 11.65 -8.41
N ALA A 36 -8.63 10.37 -8.16
CA ALA A 36 -8.22 9.67 -6.94
C ALA A 36 -7.19 8.60 -7.31
N VAL A 37 -5.99 8.73 -6.76
CA VAL A 37 -4.92 7.72 -6.88
C VAL A 37 -4.59 7.22 -5.49
N VAL A 38 -4.65 5.90 -5.32
CA VAL A 38 -4.10 5.21 -4.17
C VAL A 38 -3.05 4.22 -4.71
N SER A 39 -1.84 4.28 -4.17
CA SER A 39 -0.69 3.50 -4.63
C SER A 39 0.04 2.87 -3.45
N SER A 40 0.69 1.74 -3.66
CA SER A 40 1.34 0.97 -2.61
C SER A 40 2.51 0.15 -3.16
N LEU A 41 3.53 -0.06 -2.33
CA LEU A 41 4.58 -1.05 -2.55
C LEU A 41 4.25 -2.40 -1.88
N ASN A 42 3.02 -2.56 -1.39
CA ASN A 42 2.56 -3.51 -0.38
C ASN A 42 3.06 -3.15 1.03
N ARG A 43 4.17 -3.72 1.48
CA ARG A 43 4.73 -3.44 2.82
C ARG A 43 5.55 -2.14 2.81
N PRO A 44 5.86 -1.55 3.98
CA PRO A 44 6.84 -0.47 4.07
C PRO A 44 8.16 -0.87 3.40
N PHE A 45 8.67 -0.02 2.51
CA PHE A 45 9.83 -0.28 1.64
C PHE A 45 9.68 -1.45 0.64
N GLY A 46 8.46 -1.93 0.41
CA GLY A 46 8.16 -2.96 -0.59
C GLY A 46 8.84 -4.29 -0.29
N SER A 47 9.68 -4.74 -1.21
CA SER A 47 10.50 -5.95 -1.05
C SER A 47 11.83 -5.68 -0.33
N GLY A 48 12.20 -4.42 -0.10
CA GLY A 48 13.54 -4.02 0.33
C GLY A 48 14.61 -4.12 -0.76
N ILE A 49 14.24 -4.51 -1.99
CA ILE A 49 15.16 -4.66 -3.13
C ILE A 49 15.10 -3.40 -3.99
N MET A 50 16.24 -2.74 -4.16
CA MET A 50 16.42 -1.58 -5.03
C MET A 50 17.19 -1.97 -6.28
N THR A 51 16.73 -1.55 -7.45
CA THR A 51 17.47 -1.73 -8.70
C THR A 51 18.71 -0.85 -8.73
N SER A 52 19.66 -1.13 -9.62
CA SER A 52 20.84 -0.29 -9.84
C SER A 52 20.50 1.14 -10.28
N SER A 53 19.31 1.35 -10.89
CA SER A 53 18.79 2.67 -11.26
C SER A 53 18.11 3.41 -10.10
N GLY A 54 17.99 2.77 -8.93
CA GLY A 54 17.39 3.33 -7.74
C GLY A 54 15.86 3.18 -7.64
N ILE A 55 15.26 2.24 -8.37
CA ILE A 55 13.83 1.94 -8.24
C ILE A 55 13.64 0.90 -7.15
N LEU A 56 12.80 1.20 -6.16
CA LEU A 56 12.42 0.25 -5.12
C LEU A 56 11.33 -0.69 -5.64
N LEU A 57 11.56 -1.99 -5.54
CA LEU A 57 10.63 -3.01 -6.02
C LEU A 57 9.55 -3.31 -4.98
N ASN A 58 8.31 -3.44 -5.44
CA ASN A 58 7.17 -3.81 -4.60
C ASN A 58 7.28 -5.24 -4.06
N SER A 59 6.48 -5.56 -3.04
CA SER A 59 6.23 -6.91 -2.53
C SER A 59 4.79 -7.38 -2.80
N GLN A 60 4.19 -6.96 -3.92
CA GLN A 60 2.78 -7.26 -4.26
C GLN A 60 2.51 -8.75 -4.53
N MET A 61 3.55 -9.55 -4.79
CA MET A 61 3.39 -11.01 -4.92
C MET A 61 2.87 -11.68 -3.64
N LEU A 62 3.03 -11.03 -2.48
CA LEU A 62 2.52 -11.51 -1.20
C LEU A 62 0.99 -11.36 -1.06
N ASP A 63 0.34 -10.58 -1.92
CA ASP A 63 -1.11 -10.36 -1.89
C ASP A 63 -1.89 -11.50 -2.60
N PHE A 64 -1.20 -12.46 -3.23
CA PHE A 64 -1.82 -13.69 -3.73
C PHE A 64 -2.04 -14.71 -2.61
N SER A 65 -3.03 -15.58 -2.80
CA SER A 65 -3.17 -16.80 -2.01
C SER A 65 -2.08 -17.81 -2.39
N TRP A 66 -1.51 -18.49 -1.40
CA TRP A 66 -0.55 -19.58 -1.59
C TRP A 66 -1.11 -20.89 -1.01
N MET A 67 -0.73 -22.03 -1.59
CA MET A 67 -1.32 -23.33 -1.22
C MET A 67 -0.91 -23.82 0.18
N ASN A 68 0.19 -23.30 0.73
CA ASN A 68 0.81 -23.76 1.98
C ASN A 68 0.88 -22.69 3.09
N GLU A 69 0.16 -21.58 2.97
CA GLU A 69 0.11 -20.58 4.06
C GLU A 69 -0.77 -21.15 5.18
N THR A 70 -0.11 -21.69 6.21
CA THR A 70 -0.74 -22.41 7.32
C THR A 70 -1.29 -21.52 8.42
N GLU A 71 -1.08 -20.20 8.41
CA GLU A 71 -1.57 -19.34 9.50
C GLU A 71 -2.11 -18.01 8.96
N ASP A 72 -3.36 -17.72 9.35
CA ASP A 72 -3.92 -16.38 9.56
C ASP A 72 -4.34 -15.45 8.42
N HIS A 73 -4.58 -15.97 7.22
CA HIS A 73 -5.37 -15.20 6.23
C HIS A 73 -6.59 -15.98 5.74
N SER A 74 -7.71 -15.75 6.44
CA SER A 74 -9.10 -15.98 6.04
C SER A 74 -9.28 -16.65 4.66
N SER A 75 -9.43 -17.97 4.65
CA SER A 75 -9.82 -18.80 3.50
C SER A 75 -9.18 -18.38 2.16
N SER A 76 -8.07 -19.04 1.80
CA SER A 76 -7.45 -18.91 0.48
C SER A 76 -8.52 -18.99 -0.63
N SER A 77 -8.90 -17.83 -1.17
CA SER A 77 -9.86 -17.82 -2.27
C SER A 77 -9.16 -18.46 -3.45
N LEU A 78 -9.70 -19.56 -3.98
CA LEU A 78 -9.20 -20.19 -5.21
C LEU A 78 -9.06 -19.16 -6.36
N ARG A 79 -9.86 -18.09 -6.31
CA ARG A 79 -9.84 -16.99 -7.27
C ARG A 79 -8.62 -16.08 -7.15
N ASN A 80 -7.87 -16.09 -6.05
CA ASN A 80 -6.68 -15.27 -5.84
C ASN A 80 -5.37 -16.08 -5.82
N PHE A 81 -5.34 -17.28 -6.40
CA PHE A 81 -4.06 -17.97 -6.63
C PHE A 81 -3.21 -17.27 -7.69
N ILE A 82 -1.89 -17.32 -7.49
CA ILE A 82 -0.87 -16.84 -8.41
C ILE A 82 -0.99 -17.50 -9.79
N GLN A 83 -0.95 -16.69 -10.85
CA GLN A 83 -0.87 -17.14 -12.24
C GLN A 83 -0.09 -16.10 -13.06
N PRO A 84 0.64 -16.52 -14.13
CA PRO A 84 1.34 -15.57 -14.99
C PRO A 84 0.42 -14.48 -15.55
N GLY A 85 0.85 -13.22 -15.45
CA GLY A 85 0.10 -12.05 -15.94
C GLY A 85 -1.13 -11.65 -15.11
N LYS A 86 -1.51 -12.44 -14.10
CA LYS A 86 -2.63 -12.10 -13.20
C LYS A 86 -2.22 -11.00 -12.23
N ARG A 87 -3.19 -10.17 -11.82
CA ARG A 87 -3.02 -9.17 -10.76
C ARG A 87 -3.54 -9.73 -9.43
N PRO A 88 -2.84 -9.50 -8.31
CA PRO A 88 -3.32 -9.90 -6.99
C PRO A 88 -4.54 -9.07 -6.59
N LEU A 89 -5.34 -9.62 -5.69
CA LEU A 89 -6.41 -8.88 -5.02
C LEU A 89 -5.79 -7.72 -4.22
N SER A 90 -6.40 -6.53 -4.29
CA SER A 90 -5.89 -5.32 -3.64
C SER A 90 -6.86 -4.79 -2.59
N PHE A 91 -6.33 -4.23 -1.50
CA PHE A 91 -7.10 -3.50 -0.49
C PHE A 91 -7.29 -2.02 -0.83
N LEU A 92 -6.69 -1.53 -1.92
CA LEU A 92 -6.73 -0.11 -2.28
C LEU A 92 -8.13 0.28 -2.77
N LEU A 93 -8.70 1.34 -2.18
CA LEU A 93 -10.06 1.81 -2.46
C LEU A 93 -10.09 3.31 -2.79
N PRO A 94 -9.55 3.74 -3.95
CA PRO A 94 -9.75 5.10 -4.43
C PRO A 94 -11.25 5.35 -4.69
N THR A 95 -11.85 6.33 -4.01
CA THR A 95 -13.29 6.55 -4.05
C THR A 95 -13.63 8.02 -4.34
N ILE A 96 -14.54 8.23 -5.28
CA ILE A 96 -15.09 9.55 -5.64
C ILE A 96 -16.61 9.49 -5.52
N VAL A 97 -17.20 10.47 -4.84
CA VAL A 97 -18.64 10.68 -4.73
C VAL A 97 -18.96 12.05 -5.32
N ARG A 98 -20.03 12.11 -6.11
CA ARG A 98 -20.53 13.33 -6.75
C ARG A 98 -22.07 13.36 -6.70
N PRO A 99 -22.70 14.53 -6.90
CA PRO A 99 -24.14 14.61 -7.10
C PRO A 99 -24.60 13.68 -8.22
N SER A 100 -25.73 12.99 -7.99
CA SER A 100 -26.34 12.07 -8.96
C SER A 100 -26.95 12.80 -10.15
N GLU A 101 -27.40 14.04 -9.93
CA GLU A 101 -28.00 14.90 -10.95
C GLU A 101 -27.33 16.28 -10.94
N GLY A 102 -27.05 16.79 -12.14
CA GLY A 102 -26.38 18.08 -12.31
C GLY A 102 -24.93 18.10 -11.83
N MET A 103 -24.42 19.32 -11.64
CA MET A 103 -23.05 19.61 -11.19
C MET A 103 -23.04 20.41 -9.87
N CYS A 104 -24.22 20.80 -9.38
CA CYS A 104 -24.35 21.53 -8.12
C CYS A 104 -24.52 20.54 -6.97
N GLY A 105 -23.65 20.61 -5.97
CA GLY A 105 -23.78 19.83 -4.74
C GLY A 105 -22.44 19.49 -4.11
N THR A 106 -22.45 18.51 -3.22
CA THR A 106 -21.26 18.09 -2.48
C THR A 106 -20.51 17.00 -3.24
N TYR A 107 -19.21 17.20 -3.37
CA TYR A 107 -18.27 16.22 -3.90
C TYR A 107 -17.39 15.69 -2.78
N LEU A 108 -17.00 14.42 -2.88
CA LEU A 108 -16.07 13.79 -1.96
C LEU A 108 -15.04 13.01 -2.77
N CYS A 109 -13.76 13.17 -2.43
CA CYS A 109 -12.67 12.39 -2.98
C CYS A 109 -11.87 11.87 -1.80
N LEU A 110 -11.73 10.55 -1.69
CA LEU A 110 -11.04 9.91 -0.58
C LEU A 110 -10.27 8.67 -1.02
N GLY A 111 -9.32 8.30 -0.17
CA GLY A 111 -8.66 7.01 -0.15
C GLY A 111 -8.22 6.71 1.28
N ALA A 112 -7.80 5.49 1.52
CA ALA A 112 -7.31 5.05 2.81
C ALA A 112 -5.96 4.34 2.64
N SER A 113 -5.11 4.50 3.65
CA SER A 113 -4.04 3.57 3.94
C SER A 113 -4.39 2.85 5.24
N GLY A 114 -4.08 1.56 5.29
CA GLY A 114 -3.84 0.87 6.56
C GLY A 114 -2.51 1.33 7.12
#